data_AF-A0A2N8K962-F1
#
_entry.id   AF-A0A2N8K962-F1
#
_cell.length_a   1.000
_cell.length_b   1.000
_cell.length_c   1.000
_cell.angle_alpha   90.00
_cell.angle_beta   90.00
_cell.angle_gamma   90.00
#
_symmetry.space_group_name_H-M   'P 1'
#
loop_
_entity.id
_entity.type
_entity.pdbx_description
1 polymer ?
#
loop_
_entity_poly.entity_id
_entity_poly.type
_entity_poly.pdbx_seq_one_letter_code
_entity_poly.pdbx_strand_id
1 'polypeptide(L)'
;MQGWHTTFLGMRGLPRDISDFEMKAFFTFDGAERDAINARRGDSHKLGLALHIGFLRMSGRLLGAFRVIPVALWRHLGNELGIAAPEVASLRAMYERGRTLFDHQQVACTVLGFQWMSEHQRRSLVRELRDEVARCADRDQLLVRARQWLYKNKLVIVHERAIRTL
;
A
#
# COMPACT_ATOMS: atom_id res chain seq x y z
N MET A 1 5.33 -3.59 14.87
CA MET A 1 4.25 -2.87 14.18
C MET A 1 3.35 -2.28 15.26
N GLN A 2 3.04 -0.99 15.19
CA GLN A 2 2.20 -0.34 16.21
C GLN A 2 0.73 -0.75 16.03
N GLY A 3 -0.04 -0.83 17.11
CA GLY A 3 -1.43 -1.33 17.09
C GLY A 3 -2.33 -0.57 16.10
N TRP A 4 -2.19 0.74 16.01
CA TRP A 4 -3.02 1.57 15.13
C TRP A 4 -2.77 1.31 13.63
N HIS A 5 -1.56 0.90 13.22
CA HIS A 5 -1.27 0.60 11.81
C HIS A 5 -2.05 -0.63 11.32
N THR A 6 -2.32 -1.58 12.21
CA THR A 6 -3.03 -2.82 11.86
C THR A 6 -4.42 -2.58 11.29
N THR A 7 -5.04 -1.45 11.64
CA THR A 7 -6.37 -1.04 11.16
C THR A 7 -6.40 -0.75 9.66
N PHE A 8 -5.27 -0.35 9.06
CA PHE A 8 -5.16 -0.05 7.63
C PHE A 8 -4.86 -1.27 6.77
N LEU A 9 -4.38 -2.36 7.36
CA LEU A 9 -3.95 -3.53 6.59
C LEU A 9 -5.13 -4.16 5.85
N GLY A 10 -4.93 -4.38 4.55
CA GLY A 10 -5.96 -4.94 3.68
C GLY A 10 -6.98 -3.93 3.15
N MET A 11 -6.88 -2.64 3.50
CA MET A 11 -7.75 -1.61 2.94
C MET A 11 -7.62 -1.50 1.41
N ARG A 12 -8.75 -1.44 0.71
CA ARG A 12 -8.79 -1.40 -0.77
C ARG A 12 -8.67 0.00 -1.35
N GLY A 13 -8.78 1.02 -0.52
CA GLY A 13 -8.70 2.42 -0.90
C GLY A 13 -8.28 3.25 0.29
N LEU A 14 -7.95 4.51 0.04
CA LEU A 14 -7.58 5.44 1.09
C LEU A 14 -8.79 5.74 1.98
N PRO A 15 -8.58 5.87 3.31
CA PRO A 15 -9.53 6.53 4.18
C PRO A 15 -9.87 7.93 3.65
N ARG A 16 -11.11 8.38 3.89
CA ARG A 16 -11.52 9.75 3.54
C ARG A 16 -10.75 10.77 4.38
N ASP A 17 -10.59 10.44 5.65
CA ASP A 17 -9.91 11.26 6.63
C ASP A 17 -8.65 10.52 7.05
N ILE A 18 -7.51 11.01 6.56
CA ILE A 18 -6.18 10.58 6.99
C ILE A 18 -5.64 11.74 7.82
N SER A 19 -5.26 11.48 9.06
CA SER A 19 -4.69 12.49 9.95
C SER A 19 -3.28 12.89 9.50
N ASP A 20 -2.81 14.07 9.93
CA ASP A 20 -1.44 14.52 9.65
C ASP A 20 -0.39 13.53 10.19
N PHE A 21 -0.69 12.87 11.32
CA PHE A 21 0.17 11.83 11.88
C PHE A 21 0.28 10.62 10.93
N GLU A 22 -0.84 10.12 10.44
CA GLU A 22 -0.86 8.99 9.48
C GLU A 22 -0.22 9.38 8.14
N MET A 23 -0.42 10.62 7.67
CA MET A 23 0.25 11.13 6.48
C MET A 23 1.77 11.15 6.68
N LYS A 24 2.26 11.68 7.80
CA LYS A 24 3.70 11.66 8.12
C LYS A 24 4.25 10.24 8.26
N ALA A 25 3.50 9.33 8.86
CA ALA A 25 3.95 7.96 9.07
C ALA A 25 4.01 7.14 7.78
N PHE A 26 3.09 7.36 6.84
CA PHE A 26 2.97 6.52 5.64
C PHE A 26 3.36 7.20 4.34
N PHE A 27 3.43 8.52 4.28
CA PHE A 27 3.68 9.29 3.05
C PHE A 27 4.87 10.25 3.22
N THR A 28 5.87 9.79 3.95
CA THR A 28 7.24 10.34 3.93
C THR A 28 8.16 9.33 3.26
N PHE A 29 9.29 9.81 2.73
CA PHE A 29 10.14 9.00 1.87
C PHE A 29 11.60 9.05 2.31
N ASP A 30 12.20 7.88 2.46
CA ASP A 30 13.64 7.74 2.70
C ASP A 30 14.46 8.00 1.42
N GLY A 31 15.79 7.86 1.51
CA GLY A 31 16.69 8.14 0.38
C GLY A 31 16.40 7.27 -0.85
N ALA A 32 16.26 5.95 -0.66
CA ALA A 32 16.03 5.02 -1.77
C ALA A 32 14.65 5.25 -2.42
N GLU A 33 13.65 5.57 -1.62
CA GLU A 33 12.32 5.93 -2.09
C GLU A 33 12.33 7.25 -2.86
N ARG A 34 13.05 8.26 -2.36
CA ARG A 34 13.22 9.54 -3.05
C ARG A 34 13.95 9.38 -4.37
N ASP A 35 14.99 8.56 -4.44
CA ASP A 35 15.72 8.28 -5.69
C ASP A 35 14.80 7.64 -6.73
N ALA A 36 14.00 6.65 -6.32
CA ALA A 36 13.03 5.99 -7.20
C ALA A 36 11.93 6.95 -7.68
N ILE A 37 11.46 7.86 -6.81
CA ILE A 37 10.50 8.92 -7.17
C ILE A 37 11.15 9.88 -8.16
N ASN A 38 12.34 10.39 -7.87
CA ASN A 38 13.03 11.40 -8.69
C ASN A 38 13.47 10.88 -10.06
N ALA A 39 13.66 9.57 -10.21
CA ALA A 39 13.90 8.94 -11.51
C ALA A 39 12.72 9.06 -12.49
N ARG A 40 11.50 9.39 -12.01
CA ARG A 40 10.33 9.59 -12.86
C ARG A 40 10.36 10.96 -13.56
N ARG A 41 10.00 10.96 -14.84
CA ARG A 41 9.87 12.18 -15.65
C ARG A 41 8.49 12.79 -15.43
N GLY A 42 8.47 14.06 -15.02
CA GLY A 42 7.25 14.84 -14.82
C GLY A 42 6.65 14.68 -13.42
N ASP A 43 6.18 15.80 -12.89
CA ASP A 43 5.68 15.93 -11.52
C ASP A 43 4.50 15.03 -11.21
N SER A 44 3.58 14.85 -12.17
CA SER A 44 2.45 13.93 -12.05
C SER A 44 2.89 12.48 -11.82
N HIS A 45 3.96 12.03 -12.49
CA HIS A 45 4.49 10.67 -12.31
C HIS A 45 5.20 10.51 -10.97
N LYS A 46 5.93 11.54 -10.52
CA LYS A 46 6.56 11.56 -9.19
C LYS A 46 5.52 11.44 -8.08
N LEU A 47 4.50 12.31 -8.12
CA LEU A 47 3.37 12.30 -7.19
C LEU A 47 2.60 10.98 -7.23
N GLY A 48 2.38 10.45 -8.44
CA GLY A 48 1.76 9.15 -8.65
C GLY A 48 2.53 8.03 -7.96
N LEU A 49 3.84 7.92 -8.21
CA LEU A 49 4.66 6.87 -7.59
C LEU A 49 4.72 7.02 -6.06
N ALA A 50 4.88 8.25 -5.56
CA ALA A 50 4.88 8.54 -4.13
C ALA A 50 3.57 8.08 -3.44
N LEU A 51 2.42 8.29 -4.09
CA LEU A 51 1.13 7.76 -3.63
C LEU A 51 1.12 6.23 -3.56
N HIS A 52 1.66 5.54 -4.57
CA HIS A 52 1.73 4.07 -4.59
C HIS A 52 2.63 3.51 -3.49
N ILE A 53 3.79 4.12 -3.26
CA ILE A 53 4.71 3.75 -2.18
C ILE A 53 3.99 3.90 -0.83
N GLY A 54 3.42 5.09 -0.57
CA GLY A 54 2.77 5.33 0.72
C GLY A 54 1.54 4.46 0.95
N PHE A 55 0.73 4.20 -0.08
CA PHE A 55 -0.42 3.31 0.03
C PHE A 55 -0.04 1.85 0.31
N LEU A 56 1.01 1.33 -0.35
CA LEU A 56 1.51 -0.02 -0.11
C LEU A 56 2.08 -0.15 1.31
N ARG A 57 2.82 0.85 1.78
CA ARG A 57 3.31 0.92 3.17
C ARG A 57 2.16 0.97 4.18
N MET A 58 1.14 1.77 3.91
CA MET A 58 -0.02 1.90 4.80
C MET A 58 -0.84 0.60 4.87
N SER A 59 -1.17 0.02 3.72
CA SER A 59 -2.22 -1.02 3.65
C SER A 59 -1.70 -2.43 3.38
N GLY A 60 -0.43 -2.58 2.98
CA GLY A 60 0.10 -3.84 2.44
C GLY A 60 -0.51 -4.25 1.09
N ARG A 61 -1.33 -3.41 0.47
CA ARG A 61 -2.01 -3.69 -0.80
C ARG A 61 -1.53 -2.76 -1.91
N LEU A 62 -1.65 -3.25 -3.14
CA LEU A 62 -1.46 -2.41 -4.32
C LEU A 62 -2.69 -1.50 -4.51
N LEU A 63 -2.41 -0.21 -4.72
CA LEU A 63 -3.43 0.77 -5.11
C LEU A 63 -3.87 0.47 -6.54
N GLY A 64 -5.17 0.28 -6.76
CA GLY A 64 -5.72 0.17 -8.12
C GLY A 64 -5.79 1.52 -8.84
N ALA A 65 -6.28 1.54 -10.09
CA ALA A 65 -6.57 2.78 -10.80
C ALA A 65 -7.45 3.70 -9.94
N PHE A 66 -7.15 5.00 -9.97
CA PHE A 66 -7.56 5.97 -8.95
C PHE A 66 -8.96 5.79 -8.38
N ARG A 67 -8.96 5.48 -7.09
CA ARG A 67 -10.09 5.77 -6.21
C ARG A 67 -10.05 7.25 -5.82
N VAL A 68 -11.12 7.77 -5.23
CA VAL A 68 -11.15 9.13 -4.69
C VAL A 68 -9.95 9.31 -3.74
N ILE A 69 -9.02 10.19 -4.10
CA ILE A 69 -7.84 10.52 -3.29
C ILE A 69 -8.14 11.83 -2.55
N PRO A 70 -8.00 11.88 -1.21
CA PRO A 70 -8.22 13.12 -0.45
C PRO A 70 -7.30 14.24 -0.91
N VAL A 71 -7.85 15.46 -1.05
CA VAL A 71 -7.08 16.66 -1.46
C VAL A 71 -5.94 16.96 -0.48
N ALA A 72 -6.17 16.73 0.82
CA ALA A 72 -5.16 16.92 1.84
C ALA A 72 -3.92 16.03 1.61
N LEU A 73 -4.12 14.79 1.15
CA LEU A 73 -3.02 13.89 0.82
C LEU A 73 -2.22 14.38 -0.40
N TRP A 74 -2.90 14.90 -1.43
CA TRP A 74 -2.20 15.50 -2.56
C TRP A 74 -1.35 16.70 -2.16
N ARG A 75 -1.88 17.56 -1.28
CA ARG A 75 -1.14 18.70 -0.74
C ARG A 75 0.07 18.24 0.06
N HIS A 76 -0.10 17.23 0.92
CA HIS A 76 1.00 16.64 1.69
C HIS A 76 2.10 16.11 0.78
N LEU A 77 1.76 15.31 -0.24
CA LEU A 77 2.73 14.78 -1.20
C LEU A 77 3.42 15.88 -2.03
N GLY A 78 2.68 16.92 -2.43
CA GLY A 78 3.27 18.10 -3.09
C GLY A 78 4.32 18.77 -2.22
N ASN A 79 4.00 19.01 -0.95
CA ASN A 79 4.93 19.62 0.00
C ASN A 79 6.15 18.72 0.27
N GLU A 80 5.96 17.42 0.48
CA GLU A 80 7.04 16.46 0.74
C GLU A 80 8.04 16.35 -0.42
N LEU A 81 7.57 16.55 -1.66
CA LEU A 81 8.38 16.43 -2.87
C LEU A 81 8.84 17.77 -3.44
N GLY A 82 8.38 18.90 -2.89
CA GLY A 82 8.63 20.23 -3.47
C GLY A 82 7.95 20.43 -4.83
N ILE A 83 6.80 19.80 -5.04
CA ILE A 83 6.03 19.83 -6.29
C ILE A 83 4.76 20.63 -6.06
N ALA A 84 4.46 21.55 -7.00
CA ALA A 84 3.22 22.33 -6.94
C ALA A 84 1.98 21.41 -6.92
N ALA A 85 0.96 21.81 -6.15
CA ALA A 85 -0.25 20.99 -6.01
C ALA A 85 -0.83 20.66 -7.40
N PRO A 86 -0.93 19.37 -7.76
CA PRO A 86 -1.31 18.97 -9.11
C PRO A 86 -2.79 19.23 -9.36
N GLU A 87 -3.15 19.45 -10.62
CA GLU A 87 -4.55 19.37 -11.03
C GLU A 87 -5.01 17.90 -10.98
N VAL A 88 -6.02 17.61 -10.15
CA VAL A 88 -6.50 16.24 -9.88
C VAL A 88 -6.96 15.51 -11.15
N ALA A 89 -7.49 16.23 -12.13
CA ALA A 89 -7.90 15.69 -13.42
C ALA A 89 -6.72 15.15 -14.24
N SER A 90 -5.62 15.90 -14.30
CA SER A 90 -4.39 15.53 -15.02
C SER A 90 -3.74 14.28 -14.44
N LEU A 91 -3.83 14.09 -13.11
CA LEU A 91 -3.39 12.85 -12.48
C LEU A 91 -4.28 11.66 -12.89
N ARG A 92 -5.60 11.81 -12.85
CA ARG A 92 -6.54 10.73 -13.25
C ARG A 92 -6.28 10.25 -14.69
N ALA A 93 -6.13 11.18 -15.62
CA ALA A 93 -5.86 10.89 -17.03
C ALA A 93 -4.58 10.06 -17.23
N MET A 94 -3.55 10.25 -16.39
CA MET A 94 -2.27 9.54 -16.49
C MET A 94 -2.42 8.02 -16.36
N TYR A 95 -3.41 7.53 -15.62
CA TYR A 95 -3.61 6.09 -15.40
C TYR A 95 -4.73 5.48 -16.25
N GLU A 96 -5.32 6.24 -17.19
CA GLU A 96 -6.23 5.68 -18.20
C GLU A 96 -5.52 4.63 -19.06
N ARG A 97 -4.22 4.82 -19.30
CA ARG A 97 -3.35 3.85 -19.96
C ARG A 97 -2.69 2.99 -18.89
N GLY A 98 -3.26 1.82 -18.60
CA GLY A 98 -2.89 0.95 -17.46
C GLY A 98 -1.41 0.54 -17.32
N ARG A 99 -0.54 0.81 -18.30
CA ARG A 99 0.91 0.58 -18.21
C ARG A 99 1.57 1.39 -17.08
N THR A 100 1.19 2.65 -16.91
CA THR A 100 1.75 3.51 -15.83
C THR A 100 1.31 3.01 -14.45
N LEU A 101 0.09 2.47 -14.34
CA LEU A 101 -0.40 1.85 -13.10
C LEU A 101 0.50 0.71 -12.66
N PHE A 102 0.72 -0.25 -13.57
CA PHE A 102 1.48 -1.44 -13.28
C PHE A 102 2.93 -1.12 -12.96
N ASP A 103 3.54 -0.21 -13.71
CA ASP A 103 4.91 0.25 -13.48
C ASP A 103 5.09 0.91 -12.11
N HIS A 104 4.17 1.78 -11.68
CA HIS A 104 4.23 2.37 -10.34
C HIS A 104 4.02 1.33 -9.23
N GLN A 105 3.11 0.38 -9.42
CA GLN A 105 2.92 -0.73 -8.47
C GLN A 105 4.18 -1.59 -8.35
N GLN A 106 4.82 -1.91 -9.47
CA GLN A 106 6.03 -2.71 -9.51
C GLN A 106 7.19 -1.99 -8.80
N VAL A 107 7.41 -0.71 -9.10
CA VAL A 107 8.47 0.05 -8.43
C VAL A 107 8.20 0.22 -6.94
N ALA A 108 6.96 0.49 -6.53
CA ALA A 108 6.60 0.55 -5.11
C ALA A 108 6.90 -0.78 -4.39
N CYS A 109 6.60 -1.93 -5.02
CA CYS A 109 6.98 -3.24 -4.50
C CYS A 109 8.49 -3.38 -4.34
N THR A 110 9.25 -3.10 -5.39
CA THR A 110 10.72 -3.22 -5.39
C THR A 110 11.35 -2.39 -4.29
N VAL A 111 10.97 -1.11 -4.19
CA VAL A 111 11.55 -0.17 -3.22
C VAL A 111 11.21 -0.56 -1.78
N LEU A 112 9.96 -0.98 -1.51
CA LEU A 112 9.53 -1.37 -0.16
C LEU A 112 9.87 -2.82 0.22
N GLY A 113 10.44 -3.58 -0.72
CA GLY A 113 10.78 -5.00 -0.60
C GLY A 113 9.57 -5.95 -0.66
N PHE A 114 8.41 -5.49 -1.15
CA PHE A 114 7.21 -6.32 -1.24
C PHE A 114 7.21 -7.26 -2.44
N GLN A 115 6.66 -8.46 -2.25
CA GLN A 115 6.63 -9.52 -3.24
C GLN A 115 5.26 -10.20 -3.30
N TRP A 116 4.97 -10.87 -4.40
CA TRP A 116 3.82 -11.77 -4.47
C TRP A 116 4.09 -13.04 -3.67
N MET A 117 3.05 -13.55 -3.00
CA MET A 117 3.14 -14.77 -2.21
C MET A 117 3.36 -15.99 -3.10
N SER A 118 4.44 -16.73 -2.84
CA SER A 118 4.69 -18.04 -3.44
C SER A 118 3.87 -19.16 -2.78
N GLU A 119 3.76 -20.31 -3.44
CA GLU A 119 3.11 -21.49 -2.86
C GLU A 119 3.79 -22.00 -1.58
N HIS A 120 5.12 -21.84 -1.46
CA HIS A 120 5.82 -22.17 -0.22
C HIS A 120 5.37 -21.24 0.93
N GLN A 121 5.34 -19.93 0.70
CA GLN A 121 4.87 -18.95 1.68
C GLN A 121 3.39 -19.12 2.01
N ARG A 122 2.56 -19.52 1.04
CA ARG A 122 1.15 -19.87 1.24
C ARG A 122 1.02 -21.01 2.27
N ARG A 123 1.80 -22.08 2.12
CA ARG A 123 1.82 -23.19 3.09
C ARG A 123 2.28 -22.73 4.48
N SER A 124 3.28 -21.85 4.55
CA SER A 124 3.73 -21.27 5.83
C SER A 124 2.64 -20.42 6.51
N LEU A 125 1.87 -19.64 5.75
CA LEU A 125 0.74 -18.88 6.27
C LEU A 125 -0.37 -19.80 6.80
N VAL A 126 -0.72 -20.87 6.08
CA VAL A 126 -1.71 -21.85 6.54
C VAL A 126 -1.30 -22.46 7.88
N ARG A 127 -0.01 -22.78 8.04
CA ARG A 127 0.52 -23.31 9.30
C ARG A 127 0.40 -22.31 10.44
N GLU A 128 0.79 -21.05 10.21
CA GLU A 128 0.62 -19.97 11.20
C GLU A 128 -0.85 -19.83 11.63
N LEU A 129 -1.79 -19.85 10.67
CA LEU A 129 -3.21 -19.70 10.98
C LEU A 129 -3.79 -20.89 11.71
N ARG A 130 -3.32 -22.12 11.44
CA ARG A 130 -3.76 -23.32 12.16
C ARG A 130 -3.42 -23.24 13.65
N ASP A 131 -2.21 -22.78 13.97
CA ASP A 131 -1.77 -22.61 15.36
C ASP A 131 -2.62 -21.55 16.07
N GLU A 132 -3.08 -20.53 15.34
CA GLU A 132 -3.98 -19.49 15.88
C GLU A 132 -5.42 -19.98 16.05
N VAL A 133 -5.95 -20.79 15.11
CA VAL A 133 -7.29 -21.41 15.23
C VAL A 133 -7.39 -22.28 16.50
N ALA A 134 -6.31 -22.99 16.84
CA ALA A 134 -6.26 -23.77 18.08
C ALA A 134 -6.35 -22.90 19.35
N ARG A 135 -6.05 -21.60 19.25
CA ARG A 135 -6.10 -20.62 20.35
C ARG A 135 -7.36 -19.76 20.34
N CYS A 136 -7.92 -19.46 19.16
CA CYS A 136 -9.11 -18.65 19.00
C CYS A 136 -9.94 -19.07 17.78
N ALA A 137 -11.25 -19.24 17.97
CA ALA A 137 -12.20 -19.58 16.91
C ALA A 137 -12.84 -18.36 16.21
N ASP A 138 -12.28 -17.16 16.37
CA ASP A 138 -12.78 -15.94 15.73
C ASP A 138 -12.17 -15.72 14.33
N ARG A 139 -13.04 -15.77 13.31
CA ARG A 139 -12.68 -15.58 11.90
C ARG A 139 -12.11 -14.20 11.60
N ASP A 140 -12.59 -13.16 12.26
CA ASP A 140 -12.12 -11.79 11.99
C ASP A 140 -10.73 -11.58 12.61
N GLN A 141 -10.47 -12.17 13.77
CA GLN A 141 -9.14 -12.19 14.37
C GLN A 141 -8.12 -12.95 13.51
N LEU A 142 -8.51 -14.09 12.93
CA LEU A 142 -7.68 -14.84 11.99
C LEU A 142 -7.35 -14.02 10.73
N LEU A 143 -8.30 -13.24 10.22
CA LEU A 143 -8.04 -12.35 9.08
C LEU A 143 -7.07 -11.22 9.42
N VAL A 144 -7.21 -10.61 10.60
CA VAL A 144 -6.25 -9.60 11.09
C VAL A 144 -4.86 -10.23 11.21
N ARG A 145 -4.76 -11.43 11.78
CA ARG A 145 -3.51 -12.16 11.93
C ARG A 145 -2.86 -12.48 10.58
N ALA A 146 -3.63 -12.96 9.61
CA ALA A 146 -3.15 -13.25 8.26
C ALA A 146 -2.57 -12.00 7.60
N ARG A 147 -3.27 -10.85 7.69
CA ARG A 147 -2.82 -9.58 7.12
C ARG A 147 -1.53 -9.09 7.76
N GLN A 148 -1.43 -9.18 9.09
CA GLN A 148 -0.20 -8.85 9.83
C GLN A 148 0.97 -9.74 9.41
N TRP A 149 0.75 -11.05 9.28
CA TRP A 149 1.77 -12.00 8.86
C TRP A 149 2.26 -11.70 7.44
N LEU A 150 1.35 -11.50 6.50
CA LEU A 150 1.69 -11.13 5.11
C LEU A 150 2.52 -9.85 5.08
N TYR A 151 2.06 -8.79 5.76
CA TYR A 151 2.77 -7.52 5.80
C TYR A 151 4.18 -7.64 6.42
N LYS A 152 4.30 -8.36 7.55
CA LYS A 152 5.58 -8.57 8.24
C LYS A 152 6.60 -9.29 7.35
N ASN A 153 6.13 -10.23 6.53
CA ASN A 153 6.95 -10.98 5.58
C ASN A 153 7.12 -10.27 4.23
N LYS A 154 6.72 -8.99 4.12
CA LYS A 154 6.77 -8.19 2.89
C LYS A 154 6.06 -8.87 1.72
N LEU A 155 4.90 -9.45 1.99
CA LEU A 155 4.04 -10.04 0.97
C LEU A 155 2.84 -9.14 0.70
N VAL A 156 2.54 -8.95 -0.58
CA VAL A 156 1.37 -8.18 -1.00
C VAL A 156 0.12 -8.86 -0.47
N ILE A 157 -0.68 -8.11 0.30
CA ILE A 157 -1.92 -8.59 0.89
C ILE A 157 -2.95 -8.82 -0.22
N VAL A 158 -3.29 -10.08 -0.45
CA VAL A 158 -4.29 -10.50 -1.43
C VAL A 158 -5.71 -10.19 -0.96
N HIS A 159 -6.69 -10.30 -1.86
CA HIS A 159 -8.10 -10.07 -1.50
C HIS A 159 -8.54 -11.01 -0.39
N GLU A 160 -9.40 -10.51 0.51
CA GLU A 160 -9.93 -11.28 1.64
C GLU A 160 -10.52 -12.63 1.22
N ARG A 161 -11.22 -12.71 0.07
CA ARG A 161 -11.73 -13.97 -0.47
C ARG A 161 -10.63 -15.02 -0.64
N ALA A 162 -9.44 -14.60 -1.09
CA ALA A 162 -8.32 -15.51 -1.30
C ALA A 162 -7.69 -15.95 0.02
N ILE A 163 -7.72 -15.08 1.05
CA ILE A 163 -7.28 -15.41 2.41
C ILE A 163 -8.26 -16.39 3.07
N ARG A 164 -9.57 -16.21 2.88
CA ARG A 164 -10.61 -17.10 3.42
C ARG A 164 -10.62 -18.49 2.79
N THR A 165 -9.98 -18.67 1.63
CA THR A 165 -9.86 -19.95 0.92
C THR A 165 -8.49 -20.63 1.11
N LEU A 166 -7.67 -20.13 2.04
CA LEU A 166 -6.42 -20.79 2.47
C LEU A 166 -6.73 -21.98 3.37
#